data_AF-A0A0P0RH50-F1
#
_entry.id   AF-A0A0P0RH50-F1
#
_cell.length_a   1.000
_cell.length_b   1.000
_cell.length_c   1.000
_cell.angle_alpha   90.00
_cell.angle_beta   90.00
_cell.angle_gamma   90.00
#
_symmetry.space_group_name_H-M   'P 1'
#
loop_
_entity.id
_entity.type
_entity.pdbx_description
1 polymer ?
#
loop_
_entity_poly.entity_id
_entity_poly.type
_entity_poly.pdbx_seq_one_letter_code
_entity_poly.pdbx_strand_id
1 'polypeptide(L)' 'MKNVKVVGVSPKVLNIREVESHYRNHFEAVEFGYEEISWKYADGNMIFKDAWSYI' A
#
# COMPACT_ATOMS: atom_id res chain seq x y z
N MET A 1 -8.49 -6.18 -4.39
CA MET A 1 -9.08 -4.82 -4.39
C MET A 1 -9.93 -4.67 -5.64
N LYS A 2 -11.00 -3.88 -5.60
CA LYS A 2 -11.86 -3.57 -6.75
C LYS A 2 -12.01 -2.06 -6.92
N ASN A 3 -12.21 -1.62 -8.18
CA ASN A 3 -12.35 -0.22 -8.58
C ASN A 3 -11.26 0.68 -7.98
N VAL A 4 -10.01 0.32 -8.27
CA VAL A 4 -8.82 0.97 -7.68
C VAL A 4 -8.35 2.10 -8.58
N LYS A 5 -8.03 3.26 -7.99
CA LYS A 5 -7.35 4.36 -8.66
C LYS A 5 -6.11 4.78 -7.89
N VAL A 6 -5.07 5.18 -8.61
CA VAL A 6 -3.92 5.87 -8.01
C VAL A 6 -4.36 7.29 -7.69
N VAL A 7 -4.22 7.67 -6.42
CA VAL A 7 -4.58 9.02 -5.93
C VAL A 7 -3.35 9.87 -5.63
N GLY A 8 -2.17 9.26 -5.51
CA GLY A 8 -0.92 9.95 -5.25
C GLY A 8 0.30 9.09 -5.55
N VAL A 9 1.38 9.74 -5.98
CA VAL A 9 2.70 9.14 -6.16
C VAL A 9 3.72 10.10 -5.56
N SER A 10 4.44 9.66 -4.53
CA SER A 10 5.46 10.46 -3.84
C SER A 10 6.83 9.78 -3.96
N PRO A 11 7.78 10.33 -4.75
CA PRO A 11 9.13 9.82 -4.80
C PRO A 11 9.86 10.12 -3.48
N LYS A 12 10.62 9.15 -2.99
CA LYS A 12 11.38 9.24 -1.73
C LYS A 12 12.80 8.77 -1.92
N VAL A 13 13.71 9.50 -1.29
CA VAL A 13 15.10 9.11 -1.08
C VAL A 13 15.38 9.31 0.40
N LEU A 14 15.87 8.27 1.07
CA LEU A 14 16.19 8.35 2.49
C LEU A 14 17.56 8.99 2.70
N ASN A 15 17.79 9.48 3.90
CA ASN A 15 19.04 10.12 4.26
C ASN A 15 20.20 9.13 4.25
N ILE A 16 21.08 9.22 3.25
CA ILE A 16 22.21 8.29 3.06
C ILE A 16 23.22 8.29 4.21
N ARG A 17 23.18 9.28 5.10
CA ARG A 17 24.09 9.38 6.25
C ARG A 17 23.62 8.57 7.44
N GLU A 18 22.38 8.10 7.46
CA GLU A 18 21.84 7.26 8.53
C GLU A 18 22.17 5.79 8.29
N VAL A 19 22.73 5.12 9.30
CA VAL A 19 23.13 3.70 9.19
C VAL A 19 21.95 2.79 8.85
N GLU A 20 20.73 3.12 9.26
CA GLU A 20 19.55 2.28 9.00
C GLU A 20 19.03 2.36 7.55
N SER A 21 19.37 3.43 6.83
CA SER A 21 18.80 3.72 5.51
C SER A 21 19.85 3.91 4.41
N HIS A 22 21.15 3.94 4.73
CA HIS A 22 22.24 4.11 3.76
C HIS A 22 22.26 3.08 2.61
N TYR A 23 21.75 1.87 2.85
CA TYR A 23 21.70 0.80 1.85
C TYR A 23 20.40 0.82 1.01
N ARG A 24 19.46 1.72 1.31
CA ARG A 24 18.16 1.77 0.64
C ARG A 24 18.23 2.69 -0.59
N ASN A 25 17.75 2.20 -1.72
CA ASN A 25 17.61 2.98 -2.95
C ASN A 25 16.44 3.97 -2.88
N HIS A 26 16.32 4.80 -3.91
CA HIS A 26 15.10 5.57 -4.15
C HIS A 26 13.90 4.63 -4.30
N PHE A 27 12.73 5.10 -3.88
CA PHE A 27 11.48 4.38 -4.02
C PHE A 27 10.31 5.34 -4.03
N GLU A 28 9.17 4.90 -4.54
CA GLU A 28 7.94 5.67 -4.59
C GLU A 28 6.93 5.15 -3.58
N ALA A 29 6.30 6.05 -2.83
CA ALA A 29 5.08 5.74 -2.11
C ALA A 29 3.89 5.96 -3.05
N VAL A 30 3.14 4.90 -3.35
CA VAL A 30 1.95 4.94 -4.19
C VAL A 30 0.70 4.77 -3.33
N GLU A 31 -0.23 5.71 -3.45
CA GLU A 31 -1.47 5.73 -2.69
C GLU A 31 -2.64 5.32 -3.59
N PHE A 32 -3.50 4.45 -3.06
CA PHE A 32 -4.63 3.89 -3.78
C PHE A 32 -5.94 4.23 -3.07
N GLY A 33 -6.89 4.78 -3.82
CA GLY A 33 -8.30 4.76 -3.45
C GLY A 33 -8.94 3.48 -4.00
N TYR A 34 -9.79 2.84 -3.21
CA TYR A 34 -10.49 1.61 -3.60
C TYR A 34 -11.96 1.66 -3.17
N GLU A 35 -12.80 0.86 -3.82
CA GLU A 35 -14.19 0.64 -3.42
C GLU A 35 -14.33 -0.57 -2.50
N GLU A 36 -13.67 -1.70 -2.84
CA GLU A 36 -13.64 -2.91 -2.01
C GLU A 36 -12.20 -3.41 -1.86
N ILE A 37 -11.84 -3.85 -0.66
CA ILE A 37 -10.60 -4.54 -0.35
C ILE A 37 -10.89 -5.88 0.33
N SER A 38 -10.02 -6.86 0.07
CA SER A 38 -10.10 -8.17 0.72
C SER A 38 -8.70 -8.61 1.10
N TRP A 39 -8.55 -9.08 2.33
CA TRP A 39 -7.31 -9.65 2.84
C TRP A 39 -7.48 -11.15 3.00
N LYS A 40 -6.50 -11.91 2.49
CA LYS A 40 -6.46 -13.36 2.62
C LYS A 40 -5.31 -13.74 3.52
N TYR A 41 -5.61 -14.35 4.66
CA TYR A 41 -4.61 -15.07 5.45
C TYR A 41 -4.54 -16.50 4.92
N ALA A 42 -3.53 -16.78 4.09
CA ALA A 42 -3.46 -18.03 3.32
C ALA A 42 -3.27 -19.27 4.22
N ASP A 43 -2.42 -19.16 5.24
CA ASP A 43 -2.07 -20.28 6.11
C ASP A 43 -3.24 -20.75 7.00
N GLY A 44 -4.14 -19.82 7.35
CA GLY A 44 -5.38 -20.13 8.09
C GLY A 44 -6.64 -20.20 7.23
N ASN A 45 -6.51 -20.01 5.91
CA ASN A 45 -7.61 -19.94 4.95
C ASN A 45 -8.74 -18.97 5.33
N MET A 46 -8.40 -17.82 5.94
CA MET A 46 -9.37 -16.80 6.35
C MET A 46 -9.41 -15.67 5.32
N ILE A 47 -10.61 -15.13 5.08
CA ILE A 47 -10.83 -13.99 4.20
C ILE A 47 -11.61 -12.91 4.96
N PHE A 48 -11.02 -11.73 5.04
CA PHE A 48 -11.67 -10.52 5.56
C PHE A 48 -11.93 -9.56 4.41
N LYS A 49 -13.05 -8.84 4.47
CA LYS A 49 -13.45 -7.88 3.44
C LYS A 49 -13.91 -6.59 4.07
N ASP A 50 -13.61 -5.50 3.39
CA ASP A 50 -14.10 -4.17 3.69
C ASP A 50 -14.51 -3.49 2.38
N ALA A 51 -15.56 -2.68 2.42
CA ALA A 51 -16.09 -1.99 1.26
C ALA A 51 -16.67 -0.63 1.64
N TRP A 52 -16.28 0.39 0.88
CA TRP A 52 -16.84 1.73 0.96
C TRP A 52 -18.07 1.80 0.07
N SER A 53 -19.24 1.47 0.64
CA SER A 53 -20.53 1.64 -0.02
C SER A 53 -21.10 3.02 0.31
N TYR A 54 -21.29 3.87 -0.69
CA TYR A 54 -22.16 5.03 -0.55
C TYR A 54 -23.62 4.56 -0.66
N ILE A 55 -24.19 4.08 0.45
CA ILE A 55 -25.64 4.00 0.67
C ILE A 55 -25.95 4.78 1.94
#